data_AF-A0A1R4ITI6-F1
#
_entry.id   AF-A0A1R4ITI6-F1
#
_cell.length_a   1.000
_cell.length_b   1.000
_cell.length_c   1.000
_cell.angle_alpha   90.00
_cell.angle_beta   90.00
_cell.angle_gamma   90.00
#
_symmetry.space_group_name_H-M   'P 1'
#
loop_
_entity.id
_entity.type
_entity.pdbx_description
1 polymer ?
#
loop_
_entity_poly.entity_id
_entity_poly.type
_entity_poly.pdbx_seq_one_letter_code
_entity_poly.pdbx_strand_id
1 'polypeptide(L)'
;MNTCWQPERWRSSLSAVLDGEDPGIPLEQLDAHLAGCAPCDEWFEQASQQQTLLRSAGGPLRDITAHLIGVTEAHICSCHTGGDCECTDCVCPTCTCHDRAS
;
A
#
# COMPACT_ATOMS: atom_id res chain seq x y z
N MET A 1 -16.87 5.58 -33.92
CA MET A 1 -16.77 5.53 -32.45
C MET A 1 -17.42 4.24 -31.99
N ASN A 2 -16.61 3.25 -31.62
CA ASN A 2 -17.11 1.99 -31.07
C ASN A 2 -17.43 2.24 -29.59
N THR A 3 -18.71 2.43 -29.27
CA THR A 3 -19.17 2.64 -27.91
C THR A 3 -18.86 1.40 -27.06
N CYS A 4 -18.19 1.57 -25.92
CA CYS A 4 -18.04 0.50 -24.93
C CYS A 4 -19.30 0.43 -24.06
N TRP A 5 -19.88 -0.76 -23.91
CA TRP A 5 -21.15 -0.93 -23.20
C TRP A 5 -20.97 -1.28 -21.72
N GLN A 6 -19.73 -1.58 -21.28
CA GLN A 6 -19.39 -1.86 -19.88
C GLN A 6 -17.98 -1.36 -19.55
N PRO A 7 -17.69 -0.04 -19.71
CA PRO A 7 -16.34 0.47 -19.51
C PRO A 7 -15.81 0.20 -18.10
N GLU A 8 -16.65 0.23 -17.06
CA GLU A 8 -16.23 -0.03 -15.68
C GLU A 8 -15.75 -1.47 -15.52
N ARG A 9 -16.44 -2.46 -16.10
CA ARG A 9 -16.04 -3.88 -16.01
C ARG A 9 -14.67 -4.09 -16.63
N TRP A 10 -14.45 -3.56 -17.83
CA TRP A 10 -13.17 -3.70 -18.53
C TRP A 10 -12.04 -2.97 -17.80
N ARG A 11 -12.29 -1.73 -17.35
CA ARG A 11 -11.30 -0.92 -16.61
C ARG A 11 -10.96 -1.54 -15.25
N SER A 12 -11.92 -2.11 -14.54
CA SER A 12 -11.65 -2.83 -13.29
C SER A 12 -10.75 -4.05 -13.51
N SER A 13 -11.04 -4.88 -14.52
CA SER A 13 -10.18 -6.02 -14.86
C SER A 13 -8.79 -5.59 -15.32
N LEU A 14 -8.68 -4.51 -16.10
CA LEU A 14 -7.39 -3.96 -16.51
C LEU A 14 -6.60 -3.34 -15.33
N SER A 15 -7.28 -2.72 -14.36
CA SER A 15 -6.64 -2.25 -13.12
C SER A 15 -6.02 -3.40 -12.34
N ALA A 16 -6.76 -4.52 -12.18
CA ALA A 16 -6.26 -5.71 -11.53
C ALA A 16 -4.96 -6.22 -12.21
N VAL A 17 -4.85 -6.14 -13.54
CA VAL A 17 -3.59 -6.45 -14.26
C VAL A 17 -2.45 -5.53 -13.82
N LEU A 18 -2.68 -4.22 -13.68
CA LEU A 18 -1.67 -3.27 -13.23
C LEU A 18 -1.20 -3.55 -11.79
N ASP A 19 -2.15 -3.93 -10.93
CA ASP A 19 -1.90 -4.25 -9.53
C ASP A 19 -1.26 -5.64 -9.33
N GLY A 20 -1.22 -6.47 -10.38
CA GLY A 20 -0.69 -7.84 -10.34
C GLY A 20 -1.67 -8.86 -9.75
N GLU A 21 -2.95 -8.55 -9.79
CA GLU A 21 -4.05 -9.38 -9.29
C GLU A 21 -4.71 -10.21 -10.42
N ASP A 22 -5.60 -11.14 -10.05
CA ASP A 22 -6.42 -11.88 -11.02
C ASP A 22 -7.49 -10.95 -11.64
N PRO A 23 -7.47 -10.71 -12.97
CA PRO A 23 -8.43 -9.82 -13.62
C PRO A 23 -9.86 -10.38 -13.72
N GLY A 24 -10.08 -11.66 -13.44
CA GLY A 24 -11.39 -12.32 -13.57
C GLY A 24 -11.93 -12.41 -15.01
N ILE A 25 -11.15 -11.93 -15.99
CA ILE A 25 -11.38 -12.03 -17.43
C ILE A 25 -10.07 -12.54 -18.06
N PRO A 26 -10.11 -13.54 -18.97
CA PRO A 26 -8.90 -14.01 -19.64
C PRO A 26 -8.14 -12.89 -20.34
N LEU A 27 -6.81 -12.90 -20.24
CA LEU A 27 -5.95 -11.86 -20.81
C LEU A 27 -6.17 -11.69 -22.32
N GLU A 28 -6.38 -12.79 -23.04
CA GLU A 28 -6.65 -12.73 -24.49
C GLU A 28 -7.95 -11.96 -24.82
N GLN A 29 -8.93 -11.98 -23.93
CA GLN A 29 -10.16 -11.18 -24.10
C GLN A 29 -9.94 -9.71 -23.78
N LEU A 30 -9.06 -9.39 -22.82
CA LEU A 30 -8.66 -8.01 -22.54
C LEU A 30 -7.90 -7.42 -23.72
N ASP A 31 -6.92 -8.16 -24.26
CA ASP A 31 -6.15 -7.76 -25.44
C ASP A 31 -7.04 -7.53 -26.66
N ALA A 32 -7.97 -8.46 -26.92
CA ALA A 32 -8.95 -8.32 -28.00
C ALA A 32 -9.87 -7.09 -27.79
N HIS A 33 -10.22 -6.77 -26.54
CA HIS A 33 -11.02 -5.59 -26.24
C HIS A 33 -10.25 -4.29 -26.47
N LEU A 34 -9.00 -4.20 -26.00
CA LEU A 34 -8.13 -3.03 -26.21
C LEU A 34 -7.92 -2.75 -27.70
N ALA A 35 -7.69 -3.80 -28.50
CA ALA A 35 -7.59 -3.68 -29.96
C ALA A 35 -8.87 -3.15 -30.64
N GLY A 36 -10.04 -3.31 -30.02
CA GLY A 36 -11.33 -2.91 -30.56
C GLY A 36 -11.96 -1.65 -29.93
N CYS A 37 -11.41 -1.15 -28.81
CA CYS A 37 -12.01 -0.12 -27.97
C CYS A 37 -11.02 0.99 -27.59
N ALA A 38 -10.87 1.98 -28.47
CA ALA A 38 -10.02 3.16 -28.24
C ALA A 38 -10.24 3.85 -26.87
N PRO A 39 -11.47 4.05 -26.35
CA PRO A 39 -11.66 4.67 -25.04
C PRO A 39 -11.15 3.86 -23.84
N CYS A 40 -11.00 2.53 -23.98
CA CYS A 40 -10.42 1.69 -22.93
C CYS A 40 -8.91 1.58 -23.10
N ASP A 41 -8.42 1.56 -24.34
CA ASP A 41 -7.00 1.61 -24.69
C ASP A 41 -6.31 2.90 -24.18
N GLU A 42 -6.88 4.05 -24.52
CA GLU A 42 -6.38 5.36 -24.04
C GLU A 42 -6.39 5.46 -22.52
N TRP A 43 -7.44 4.93 -21.88
CA TRP A 43 -7.53 4.90 -20.41
C TRP A 43 -6.43 4.00 -19.80
N PHE A 44 -6.21 2.83 -20.39
CA PHE A 44 -5.24 1.86 -19.87
C PHE A 44 -3.79 2.36 -20.03
N GLU A 45 -3.50 3.04 -21.14
CA GLU A 45 -2.22 3.70 -21.35
C GLU A 45 -1.95 4.77 -20.26
N GLN A 46 -2.94 5.63 -20.00
CA GLN A 46 -2.84 6.66 -18.94
C GLN A 46 -2.64 6.05 -17.55
N ALA A 47 -3.41 5.01 -17.22
CA ALA A 47 -3.29 4.31 -15.94
C ALA A 47 -1.91 3.65 -15.78
N SER A 48 -1.38 3.04 -16.84
CA SER A 48 -0.05 2.42 -16.86
C SER A 48 1.08 3.45 -16.64
N GLN A 49 0.96 4.62 -17.26
CA GLN A 49 1.90 5.74 -17.06
C GLN A 49 1.86 6.24 -15.61
N GLN A 50 0.65 6.44 -15.05
CA GLN A 50 0.48 6.86 -13.65
C GLN A 50 1.08 5.84 -12.67
N GLN A 51 0.83 4.55 -12.89
CA GLN A 51 1.42 3.48 -12.08
C GLN A 51 2.96 3.54 -12.10
N THR A 52 3.55 3.73 -13.28
CA THR A 52 5.00 3.81 -13.44
C THR A 52 5.57 5.01 -12.67
N LEU A 53 4.93 6.18 -12.81
CA LEU A 53 5.30 7.39 -12.09
C LEU A 53 5.21 7.19 -10.58
N LEU A 54 4.10 6.65 -10.06
CA LEU A 54 3.90 6.42 -8.63
C LEU A 54 4.93 5.44 -8.05
N ARG A 55 5.22 4.34 -8.76
CA ARG A 55 6.26 3.38 -8.33
C ARG A 55 7.64 4.01 -8.31
N SER A 56 7.95 4.90 -9.26
CA SER A 56 9.24 5.62 -9.30
C SER A 56 9.36 6.77 -8.30
N ALA A 57 8.23 7.33 -7.84
CA ALA A 57 8.19 8.46 -6.92
C ALA A 57 8.44 8.08 -5.45
N GLY A 58 8.65 6.79 -5.14
CA GLY A 58 9.03 6.34 -3.82
C GLY A 58 10.36 6.96 -3.38
N GLY A 59 10.29 7.97 -2.51
CA GLY A 59 11.46 8.50 -1.79
C GLY A 59 12.09 7.42 -0.89
N PRO A 60 13.24 7.71 -0.25
CA PRO A 60 13.88 6.75 0.64
C PRO A 60 12.86 6.26 1.67
N LEU A 61 12.58 4.96 1.64
CA LEU A 61 11.73 4.31 2.61
C LEU A 61 12.36 4.58 3.98
N ARG A 62 11.67 5.36 4.82
CA ARG A 62 11.97 5.34 6.24
C ARG A 62 11.79 3.90 6.71
N ASP A 63 12.62 3.45 7.64
CA ASP A 63 12.41 2.18 8.30
C ASP A 63 11.17 2.30 9.21
N ILE A 64 10.00 2.15 8.59
CA ILE A 64 8.70 2.18 9.26
C ILE A 64 8.58 0.95 10.15
N THR A 65 9.29 -0.15 9.84
CA THR A 65 9.31 -1.36 10.66
C THR A 65 9.92 -1.08 12.02
N ALA A 66 11.12 -0.51 12.07
CA ALA A 66 11.76 -0.11 13.32
C ALA A 66 10.91 0.90 14.11
N HIS A 67 10.30 1.87 13.42
CA HIS A 67 9.41 2.84 14.06
C HIS A 67 8.16 2.19 14.67
N LEU A 68 7.50 1.30 13.94
CA LEU A 68 6.28 0.62 14.37
C LEU A 68 6.55 -0.32 15.56
N ILE A 69 7.67 -1.02 15.54
CA ILE A 69 8.13 -1.84 16.67
C ILE A 69 8.27 -0.96 17.90
N GLY A 70 9.01 0.15 17.82
CA GLY A 70 9.22 1.05 18.95
C GLY A 70 7.91 1.64 19.52
N VAL A 71 6.96 2.03 18.66
CA VAL A 71 5.65 2.54 19.11
C VAL A 71 4.82 1.45 19.79
N THR A 72 4.88 0.21 19.29
CA THR A 72 4.12 -0.92 19.82
C THR A 72 4.70 -1.40 21.15
N GLU A 73 6.01 -1.54 21.25
CA GLU A 73 6.70 -1.86 22.50
C GLU A 73 6.38 -0.82 23.58
N ALA A 74 6.41 0.47 23.23
CA ALA A 74 6.02 1.53 24.14
C ALA A 74 4.56 1.43 24.62
N HIS A 75 3.62 1.01 23.76
CA HIS A 75 2.21 0.82 24.11
C HIS A 75 1.95 -0.40 24.99
N ILE A 76 2.74 -1.45 24.83
CA ILE A 76 2.60 -2.69 25.59
C ILE A 76 3.31 -2.59 26.95
N CYS A 77 4.31 -1.72 27.08
CA CYS A 77 5.06 -1.52 28.32
C CYS A 77 4.15 -1.11 29.48
N SER A 78 4.15 -1.91 30.55
CA SER A 78 3.34 -1.64 31.74
C SER A 78 3.82 -0.44 32.58
N CYS A 79 4.96 0.18 32.22
CA CYS A 79 5.50 1.33 32.95
C CYS A 79 4.62 2.59 32.90
N HIS A 80 3.80 2.76 31.87
CA HIS A 80 2.85 3.88 31.77
C HIS A 80 1.70 3.80 32.80
N THR A 81 1.45 2.61 33.35
CA THR A 81 0.44 2.38 34.39
C THR A 81 1.06 2.10 35.77
N GLY A 82 2.39 2.23 35.89
CA GLY A 82 3.13 2.01 37.14
C GLY A 82 3.59 0.56 37.38
N GLY A 83 3.49 -0.32 36.38
CA GLY A 83 4.03 -1.68 36.40
C GLY A 83 5.52 -1.76 36.02
N ASP A 84 6.05 -2.99 35.92
CA ASP A 84 7.45 -3.25 35.60
C ASP A 84 7.80 -2.96 34.12
N CYS A 85 9.06 -2.60 33.86
CA CYS A 85 9.55 -2.34 32.50
C CYS A 85 9.90 -3.64 31.79
N GLU A 86 9.30 -3.90 30.64
CA GLU A 86 9.60 -5.07 29.79
C GLU A 86 10.14 -4.66 28.40
N CYS A 87 10.34 -3.36 28.18
CA CYS A 87 10.86 -2.81 26.92
C CYS A 87 12.37 -3.06 26.77
N THR A 88 12.82 -3.41 25.55
CA THR A 88 14.26 -3.60 25.26
C THR A 88 15.00 -2.27 25.07
N ASP A 89 14.38 -1.31 24.38
CA ASP A 89 14.83 0.08 24.26
C ASP A 89 13.69 1.04 24.64
N CYS A 90 13.73 1.55 25.87
CA CYS A 90 12.65 2.42 26.39
C CYS A 90 12.65 3.79 25.68
N VAL A 91 11.61 4.05 24.87
CA VAL A 91 11.38 5.33 24.16
C VAL A 91 10.06 6.02 24.57
N CYS A 92 9.47 5.57 25.66
CA CYS A 92 8.18 6.02 26.15
C CYS A 92 8.22 7.48 26.65
N PRO A 93 7.33 8.38 26.20
CA PRO A 93 7.38 9.80 26.56
C PRO A 93 7.00 10.11 28.03
N THR A 94 6.37 9.17 28.73
CA THR A 94 5.86 9.35 30.12
C THR A 94 6.16 8.15 31.03
N CYS A 95 7.24 7.43 30.76
CA CYS A 95 7.61 6.23 31.51
C CYS A 95 8.48 6.56 32.73
N THR A 96 8.23 5.88 33.85
CA THR A 96 8.94 6.05 35.12
C THR A 96 10.25 5.26 35.20
N CYS A 97 10.62 4.54 34.14
CA CYS A 97 11.77 3.63 34.13
C CYS A 97 13.12 4.34 34.05
N HIS A 98 13.19 5.54 33.47
CA HIS A 98 14.41 6.35 33.47
C HIS A 98 14.77 6.89 34.86
N ASP A 99 13.80 6.96 35.78
CA ASP A 99 14.01 7.42 37.18
C ASP A 99 14.47 6.29 38.12
N ARG A 100 14.43 5.03 37.67
CA ARG A 100 14.76 3.83 38.48
C ARG A 100 16.13 3.21 38.16
N ALA A 101 17.06 3.96 37.57
CA ALA A 101 18.44 3.51 37.43
C ALA A 101 19.14 3.48 38.81
N SER A 102 19.09 2.34 39.49
CA SER A 102 19.95 1.96 40.62
C SER A 102 20.18 0.45 40.59
#